data_AF-A0A7J6F0H1-F1
#
_entry.id   AF-A0A7J6F0H1-F1
#
_cell.length_a   1.000
_cell.length_b   1.000
_cell.length_c   1.000
_cell.angle_alpha   90.00
_cell.angle_beta   90.00
_cell.angle_gamma   90.00
#
_symmetry.space_group_name_H-M   'P 1'
#
loop_
_entity.id
_entity.type
_entity.pdbx_description
1 polymer ?
#
loop_
_entity_poly.entity_id
_entity_poly.type
_entity_poly.pdbx_seq_one_letter_code
_entity_poly.pdbx_strand_id
1 'polypeptide(L)'
;MKPSRDSLGNSGIWRLLWQLQLPPKVLNFLWRASTNSLPTRFNLSTKHVPIAATCLFCLAAPETILHVLVRCSFARSCWSKVPVTVVVPDAMLFSSWFEAVLVSWNSAEALEAGMVCWSVWTRRNELVWNFKHPDASEVVAMAKLNYVEWFNAQKSSSLIEQIHLHTRPIMQEVQKEYQ
;
A
#
# COMPACT_ATOMS: atom_id res chain seq x y z
N MET A 1 -16.96 -2.64 -10.44
CA MET A 1 -17.00 -4.06 -10.84
C MET A 1 -16.24 -4.88 -9.82
N LYS A 2 -16.93 -5.71 -9.01
CA LYS A 2 -16.30 -6.70 -8.12
C LYS A 2 -15.98 -7.95 -8.97
N PRO A 3 -14.78 -8.55 -8.90
CA PRO A 3 -14.47 -9.73 -9.69
C PRO A 3 -15.21 -10.96 -9.16
N SER A 4 -15.70 -11.79 -10.09
CA SER A 4 -16.42 -13.04 -9.86
C SER A 4 -15.51 -14.13 -9.28
N ARG A 5 -16.12 -14.97 -8.44
CA ARG A 5 -15.54 -16.20 -7.87
C ARG A 5 -15.23 -17.19 -8.99
N ASP A 6 -13.97 -17.57 -9.15
CA ASP A 6 -13.52 -18.99 -9.13
C ASP A 6 -12.05 -19.14 -9.60
N SER A 7 -11.20 -19.57 -8.66
CA SER A 7 -9.98 -20.39 -8.83
C SER A 7 -9.21 -20.38 -7.50
N LEU A 8 -9.14 -21.56 -6.87
CA LEU A 8 -8.66 -21.81 -5.50
C LEU A 8 -7.16 -21.54 -5.24
N GLY A 9 -6.43 -20.94 -6.17
CA GLY A 9 -5.05 -20.46 -5.97
C GLY A 9 -4.92 -18.94 -5.85
N ASN A 10 -5.88 -18.17 -6.35
CA ASN A 10 -5.79 -16.71 -6.43
C ASN A 10 -6.81 -16.00 -5.54
N SER A 11 -7.91 -16.68 -5.16
CA SER A 11 -8.98 -16.10 -4.33
C SER A 11 -8.56 -15.80 -2.89
N GLY A 12 -7.59 -16.54 -2.36
CA GLY A 12 -7.10 -16.42 -0.98
C GLY A 12 -6.37 -15.11 -0.71
N ILE A 13 -5.37 -14.79 -1.53
CA ILE A 13 -4.56 -13.57 -1.36
C ILE A 13 -5.39 -12.30 -1.54
N TRP A 14 -6.34 -12.28 -2.47
CA TRP A 14 -7.21 -11.12 -2.64
C TRP A 14 -8.10 -10.92 -1.43
N ARG A 15 -8.64 -12.00 -0.86
CA ARG A 15 -9.42 -11.92 0.38
C ARG A 15 -8.58 -11.35 1.52
N LEU A 16 -7.35 -11.83 1.70
CA LEU A 16 -6.44 -11.32 2.72
C LEU A 16 -6.10 -9.83 2.50
N LEU A 17 -5.76 -9.45 1.27
CA LEU A 17 -5.47 -8.06 0.91
C LEU A 17 -6.63 -7.13 1.27
N TRP A 18 -7.85 -7.46 0.85
CA TRP A 18 -9.02 -6.60 1.07
C TRP A 18 -9.51 -6.58 2.53
N GLN A 19 -9.02 -7.48 3.39
CA GLN A 19 -9.29 -7.47 4.83
C GLN A 19 -8.33 -6.58 5.63
N LEU A 20 -7.21 -6.15 5.04
CA LEU A 20 -6.26 -5.28 5.72
C LEU A 20 -6.88 -3.92 6.04
N GLN A 21 -6.64 -3.43 7.26
CA GLN A 21 -7.07 -2.11 7.72
C GLN A 21 -6.13 -1.02 7.18
N LEU A 22 -6.20 -0.80 5.87
CA LEU A 22 -5.36 0.14 5.15
C LEU A 22 -6.20 1.16 4.38
N PRO A 23 -5.65 2.35 4.08
CA PRO A 23 -6.31 3.29 3.17
C PRO A 23 -6.66 2.63 1.83
N PRO A 24 -7.85 2.88 1.24
CA PRO A 24 -8.23 2.26 -0.04
C PRO A 24 -7.22 2.48 -1.18
N LYS A 25 -6.53 3.63 -1.18
CA LYS A 25 -5.44 3.93 -2.13
C LYS A 25 -4.26 2.96 -2.00
N VAL A 26 -3.92 2.56 -0.78
CA VAL A 26 -2.84 1.61 -0.47
C VAL A 26 -3.25 0.20 -0.90
N LEU A 27 -4.50 -0.21 -0.63
CA LEU A 27 -5.03 -1.50 -1.10
C LEU A 27 -5.01 -1.61 -2.63
N ASN A 28 -5.46 -0.56 -3.33
CA ASN A 28 -5.39 -0.51 -4.79
C ASN A 28 -3.95 -0.58 -5.30
N PHE A 29 -3.03 0.14 -4.67
CA PHE A 29 -1.60 0.08 -5.00
C PHE A 29 -1.03 -1.33 -4.84
N LEU A 30 -1.30 -2.01 -3.71
CA LEU A 30 -0.83 -3.38 -3.46
C LEU A 30 -1.41 -4.35 -4.49
N TRP A 31 -2.69 -4.20 -4.85
CA TRP A 31 -3.30 -4.98 -5.93
C TRP A 31 -2.57 -4.75 -7.28
N ARG A 32 -2.27 -3.50 -7.64
CA ARG A 32 -1.49 -3.17 -8.84
C ARG A 32 -0.07 -3.72 -8.78
N ALA A 33 0.55 -3.72 -7.61
CA ALA A 33 1.88 -4.29 -7.38
C ALA A 33 1.86 -5.80 -7.63
N SER A 34 0.88 -6.52 -7.05
CA SER A 34 0.70 -7.96 -7.20
C SER A 34 0.31 -8.38 -8.62
N THR A 35 -0.37 -7.53 -9.38
CA THR A 35 -0.72 -7.79 -10.79
C THR A 35 0.32 -7.25 -11.78
N ASN A 36 1.53 -6.92 -11.31
CA ASN A 36 2.62 -6.35 -12.09
C ASN A 36 2.22 -5.12 -12.96
N SER A 37 1.30 -4.31 -12.46
CA SER A 37 0.67 -3.19 -13.19
C SER A 37 1.16 -1.81 -12.75
N LEU A 38 2.26 -1.74 -11.99
CA LEU A 38 2.92 -0.49 -11.67
C LEU A 38 3.86 -0.05 -12.81
N PRO A 39 3.96 1.27 -13.09
CA PRO A 39 4.84 1.83 -14.12
C PRO A 39 6.29 1.90 -13.63
N THR A 40 6.87 0.75 -13.28
CA THR A 40 8.31 0.67 -12.99
C THR A 40 9.11 0.89 -14.28
N ARG A 41 10.38 1.28 -14.16
CA ARG A 41 11.21 1.52 -15.35
C ARG A 41 11.37 0.25 -16.18
N PHE A 42 11.48 -0.91 -15.54
CA PHE A 42 11.46 -2.20 -16.23
C PHE A 42 10.15 -2.44 -17.00
N ASN A 43 8.99 -2.29 -16.35
CA ASN A 43 7.68 -2.51 -16.98
C ASN A 43 7.36 -1.52 -18.12
N LEU A 44 7.92 -0.31 -18.05
CA LEU A 44 7.80 0.68 -19.12
C LEU A 44 8.73 0.33 -20.29
N SER A 45 9.96 -0.11 -20.02
CA SER A 45 10.90 -0.53 -21.07
C SER A 45 10.38 -1.75 -21.85
N THR A 46 9.72 -2.71 -21.19
CA THR A 46 9.10 -3.86 -21.88
C THR A 46 7.90 -3.47 -22.76
N LYS A 47 7.36 -2.26 -22.56
CA LYS A 47 6.32 -1.65 -23.39
C LYS A 47 6.89 -0.65 -24.40
N HIS A 48 8.18 -0.77 -24.74
CA HIS A 48 8.86 0.04 -25.74
C HIS A 48 8.94 1.55 -25.43
N VAL A 49 8.79 1.93 -24.16
CA VAL A 49 9.07 3.32 -23.74
C VAL A 49 10.59 3.50 -23.67
N PRO A 50 11.18 4.53 -24.32
CA PRO A 50 12.63 4.71 -24.45
C PRO A 50 13.25 5.23 -23.14
N ILE A 51 13.33 4.37 -22.13
CA ILE A 51 13.94 4.66 -20.83
C ILE A 51 14.82 3.51 -20.36
N ALA A 52 15.92 3.83 -19.66
CA ALA A 52 16.75 2.82 -19.02
C ALA A 52 15.97 2.09 -17.92
N ALA A 53 15.99 0.75 -17.92
CA ALA A 53 15.28 -0.07 -16.95
C ALA A 53 15.85 0.00 -15.52
N THR A 54 17.03 0.59 -15.33
CA THR A 54 17.75 0.66 -14.05
C THR A 54 16.97 1.40 -12.96
N CYS A 55 16.99 0.86 -11.74
CA CYS A 55 16.37 1.47 -10.56
C CYS A 55 17.08 2.76 -10.16
N LEU A 56 16.32 3.84 -9.99
CA LEU A 56 16.88 5.16 -9.63
C LEU A 56 17.33 5.26 -8.18
N PHE A 57 16.91 4.33 -7.31
CA PHE A 57 17.35 4.31 -5.91
C PHE A 57 18.76 3.74 -5.74
N CYS A 58 19.06 2.61 -6.40
CA CYS A 58 20.34 1.91 -6.22
C CYS A 58 21.29 2.03 -7.41
N LEU A 59 20.78 2.42 -8.58
CA LEU A 59 21.52 2.52 -9.84
C LEU A 59 22.23 1.23 -10.29
N ALA A 60 21.89 0.07 -9.70
CA ALA A 60 22.66 -1.16 -9.85
C ALA A 60 21.89 -2.33 -10.49
N ALA A 61 20.55 -2.29 -10.52
CA ALA A 61 19.74 -3.40 -11.01
C ALA A 61 18.48 -2.90 -11.74
N PRO A 62 17.83 -3.73 -12.57
CA PRO A 62 16.55 -3.40 -13.18
C PRO A 62 15.47 -3.10 -12.14
N GLU A 63 14.70 -2.03 -12.37
CA GLU A 63 13.61 -1.59 -11.53
C GLU A 63 12.36 -2.45 -11.75
N THR A 64 12.37 -3.68 -11.24
CA THR A 64 11.15 -4.48 -11.09
C THR A 64 10.37 -4.04 -9.85
N ILE A 65 9.09 -4.41 -9.74
CA ILE A 65 8.28 -4.09 -8.55
C ILE A 65 8.88 -4.73 -7.29
N LEU A 66 9.25 -6.02 -7.37
CA LEU A 66 9.89 -6.71 -6.26
C LEU A 66 11.24 -6.06 -5.90
N HIS A 67 12.01 -5.62 -6.90
CA HIS A 67 13.26 -4.92 -6.61
C HIS A 67 12.99 -3.61 -5.89
N VAL A 68 12.24 -2.69 -6.48
CA VAL A 68 12.08 -1.34 -5.93
C VAL A 68 11.41 -1.31 -4.56
N LEU A 69 10.51 -2.26 -4.28
CA LEU A 69 9.79 -2.32 -2.99
C LEU A 69 10.48 -3.16 -1.93
N VAL A 70 11.31 -4.15 -2.30
CA VAL A 70 11.83 -5.16 -1.35
C VAL A 70 13.34 -5.35 -1.47
N ARG A 71 13.86 -5.66 -2.67
CA ARG A 71 15.27 -6.07 -2.85
C ARG A 71 16.24 -4.92 -3.10
N CYS A 72 15.75 -3.71 -3.34
CA CYS A 72 16.60 -2.54 -3.52
C CYS A 72 17.35 -2.24 -2.21
N SER A 73 18.62 -1.82 -2.31
CA SER A 73 19.40 -1.43 -1.13
C SER A 73 18.68 -0.35 -0.31
N PHE A 74 18.12 0.65 -0.97
CA PHE A 74 17.31 1.68 -0.33
C PHE A 74 16.07 1.11 0.37
N ALA A 75 15.30 0.25 -0.33
CA ALA A 75 14.12 -0.38 0.27
C ALA A 75 14.49 -1.19 1.51
N ARG A 76 15.58 -1.98 1.46
CA ARG A 76 16.10 -2.71 2.63
C ARG A 76 16.45 -1.79 3.79
N SER A 77 17.00 -0.60 3.52
CA SER A 77 17.26 0.41 4.55
C SER A 77 15.99 0.99 5.19
N CYS A 78 14.85 0.97 4.50
CA CYS A 78 13.55 1.29 5.09
C CYS A 78 13.04 0.12 5.94
N TRP A 79 13.11 -1.10 5.40
CA TRP A 79 12.69 -2.32 6.10
C TRP A 79 13.45 -2.55 7.41
N SER A 80 14.75 -2.23 7.46
CA SER A 80 15.56 -2.37 8.67
C SER A 80 15.19 -1.39 9.80
N LYS A 81 14.27 -0.45 9.56
CA LYS A 81 13.80 0.55 10.53
C LYS A 81 12.38 0.29 11.02
N VAL A 82 11.74 -0.80 10.57
CA VAL A 82 10.43 -1.23 11.04
C VAL A 82 10.53 -2.60 11.69
N PRO A 83 9.71 -2.90 12.71
CA PRO A 83 9.69 -4.19 13.39
C PRO A 83 8.96 -5.28 12.57
N VAL A 84 9.21 -5.34 11.26
CA VAL A 84 8.62 -6.33 10.35
C VAL A 84 9.72 -7.22 9.81
N THR A 85 9.61 -8.52 10.05
CA THR A 85 10.55 -9.47 9.47
C THR A 85 10.26 -9.62 7.98
N VAL A 86 11.12 -9.03 7.15
CA VAL A 86 11.05 -9.21 5.71
C VAL A 86 11.76 -10.50 5.33
N VAL A 87 10.97 -11.56 5.17
CA VAL A 87 11.47 -12.75 4.48
C VAL A 87 11.55 -12.41 3.00
N VAL A 88 12.72 -12.61 2.39
CA VAL A 88 12.87 -12.56 0.93
C VAL A 88 12.98 -14.01 0.47
N PRO A 89 11.87 -14.73 0.31
CA PRO A 89 11.89 -16.02 -0.39
C PRO A 89 12.56 -15.85 -1.76
N ASP A 90 12.91 -16.96 -2.41
CA ASP A 90 13.40 -17.00 -3.79
C ASP A 90 12.30 -16.64 -4.82
N ALA A 91 11.42 -15.71 -4.44
CA ALA A 91 10.34 -15.18 -5.24
C ALA A 91 10.91 -14.36 -6.40
N MET A 92 10.41 -14.61 -7.61
CA MET A 92 10.77 -13.80 -8.77
C MET A 92 9.85 -12.59 -8.95
N LEU A 93 8.64 -12.67 -8.41
CA LEU A 93 7.58 -11.66 -8.55
C LEU A 93 7.15 -11.10 -7.20
N PHE A 94 6.66 -9.86 -7.22
CA PHE A 94 6.11 -9.21 -6.04
C PHE A 94 4.89 -9.97 -5.49
N SER A 95 4.03 -10.51 -6.34
CA SER A 95 2.87 -11.31 -5.92
C SER A 95 3.28 -12.52 -5.06
N SER A 96 4.22 -13.33 -5.56
CA SER A 96 4.71 -14.52 -4.84
C SER A 96 5.37 -14.15 -3.52
N TRP A 97 6.15 -13.06 -3.51
CA TRP A 97 6.71 -12.53 -2.27
C TRP A 97 5.61 -12.11 -1.29
N PHE A 98 4.67 -11.29 -1.76
CA PHE A 98 3.59 -10.71 -0.96
C PHE A 98 2.66 -11.79 -0.39
N GLU A 99 2.36 -12.83 -1.17
CA GLU A 99 1.60 -13.99 -0.73
C GLU A 99 2.29 -14.73 0.42
N ALA A 100 3.56 -15.06 0.23
CA ALA A 100 4.34 -15.80 1.22
C ALA A 100 4.42 -15.04 2.56
N VAL A 101 4.61 -13.72 2.51
CA VAL A 101 4.70 -12.90 3.73
C VAL A 101 3.34 -12.66 4.37
N LEU A 102 2.26 -12.50 3.60
CA LEU A 102 0.90 -12.34 4.15
C LEU A 102 0.42 -13.55 4.96
N VAL A 103 0.89 -14.75 4.63
CA VAL A 103 0.60 -15.96 5.41
C VAL A 103 1.39 -15.99 6.72
N SER A 104 2.58 -15.36 6.75
CA SER A 104 3.44 -15.33 7.93
C SER A 104 3.17 -14.17 8.88
N TRP A 105 2.66 -13.06 8.37
CA TRP A 105 2.47 -11.83 9.14
C TRP A 105 1.13 -11.80 9.88
N ASN A 106 1.17 -11.28 11.10
CA ASN A 106 -0.05 -10.87 11.79
C ASN A 106 -0.63 -9.58 11.17
N SER A 107 -1.83 -9.18 11.59
CA SER A 107 -2.52 -8.02 11.02
C SER A 107 -1.74 -6.70 11.16
N ALA A 108 -0.98 -6.51 12.23
CA ALA A 108 -0.17 -5.30 12.43
C ALA A 108 1.05 -5.28 11.53
N GLU A 109 1.74 -6.42 11.37
CA GLU A 109 2.89 -6.56 10.47
C GLU A 109 2.47 -6.36 9.00
N ALA A 110 1.36 -6.97 8.57
CA ALA A 110 0.86 -6.83 7.21
C ALA A 110 0.44 -5.38 6.89
N LEU A 111 -0.10 -4.69 7.89
CA LEU A 111 -0.44 -3.27 7.80
C LEU A 111 0.81 -2.41 7.67
N GLU A 112 1.78 -2.59 8.57
CA GLU A 112 3.04 -1.83 8.53
C GLU A 112 3.78 -2.06 7.21
N ALA A 113 3.83 -3.32 6.75
CA ALA A 113 4.42 -3.66 5.46
C ALA A 113 3.71 -2.99 4.28
N GLY A 114 2.37 -2.98 4.28
CA GLY A 114 1.58 -2.29 3.26
C GLY A 114 1.87 -0.79 3.20
N MET A 115 1.97 -0.14 4.36
CA MET A 115 2.28 1.29 4.47
C MET A 115 3.73 1.61 4.08
N VAL A 116 4.70 0.74 4.39
CA VAL A 116 6.10 0.87 3.95
C VAL A 116 6.19 0.72 2.43
N CYS A 117 5.55 -0.30 1.85
CA CYS A 117 5.54 -0.49 0.39
C CYS A 117 4.96 0.73 -0.32
N TRP A 118 3.83 1.25 0.16
CA TRP A 118 3.22 2.47 -0.37
C TRP A 118 4.19 3.66 -0.26
N SER A 119 4.82 3.85 0.89
CA SER A 119 5.68 5.00 1.14
C SER A 119 6.96 4.97 0.31
N VAL A 120 7.55 3.78 0.12
CA VAL A 120 8.67 3.57 -0.80
C VAL A 120 8.26 3.90 -2.24
N TRP A 121 7.07 3.46 -2.67
CA TRP A 121 6.55 3.77 -4.00
C TRP A 121 6.29 5.27 -4.20
N THR A 122 5.68 5.93 -3.21
CA THR A 122 5.48 7.38 -3.22
C THR A 122 6.82 8.10 -3.35
N ARG A 123 7.82 7.73 -2.54
CA ARG A 123 9.14 8.35 -2.62
C ARG A 123 9.84 8.08 -3.94
N ARG A 124 9.65 6.90 -4.54
CA ARG A 124 10.17 6.60 -5.87
C ARG A 124 9.59 7.56 -6.90
N ASN A 125 8.28 7.82 -6.84
CA ASN A 125 7.62 8.75 -7.77
C ASN A 125 8.12 10.18 -7.55
N GLU A 126 8.30 10.62 -6.31
CA GLU A 126 8.91 11.91 -5.99
C GLU A 126 10.32 12.05 -6.58
N LEU A 127 11.14 10.99 -6.52
CA LEU A 127 12.46 11.00 -7.16
C LEU A 127 12.38 11.12 -8.68
N VAL A 128 11.43 10.43 -9.31
CA VAL A 128 11.22 10.45 -10.77
C VAL A 128 10.74 11.81 -11.26
N TRP A 129 9.79 12.43 -10.57
CA TRP A 129 9.09 13.63 -11.05
C TRP A 129 9.62 14.93 -10.47
N ASN A 130 10.11 14.90 -9.23
CA ASN A 130 10.51 16.10 -8.47
C ASN A 130 11.98 16.08 -8.06
N PHE A 131 12.75 15.07 -8.47
CA PHE A 131 14.16 14.89 -8.13
C PHE A 131 14.45 14.93 -6.62
N LYS A 132 13.45 14.60 -5.80
CA LYS A 132 13.60 14.59 -4.35
C LYS A 132 14.35 13.35 -3.92
N HIS A 133 15.57 13.54 -3.44
CA HIS A 133 16.39 12.42 -2.98
C HIS A 133 15.73 11.65 -1.82
N PRO A 134 15.90 10.33 -1.80
CA PRO A 134 15.22 9.49 -0.84
C PRO A 134 16.01 9.39 0.47
N ASP A 135 15.35 9.64 1.60
CA ASP A 135 15.84 9.32 2.93
C ASP A 135 14.97 8.21 3.54
N ALA A 136 15.61 7.16 4.06
CA ALA A 136 14.90 5.98 4.54
C ALA A 136 14.10 6.27 5.82
N SER A 137 14.60 7.14 6.69
CA SER A 137 13.92 7.53 7.92
C SER A 137 12.68 8.37 7.62
N GLU A 138 12.79 9.32 6.68
CA GLU A 138 11.64 10.08 6.18
C GLU A 138 10.55 9.18 5.59
N VAL A 139 10.94 8.16 4.81
CA VAL A 139 9.99 7.22 4.20
C VAL A 139 9.24 6.43 5.28
N VAL A 140 9.94 5.96 6.32
CA VAL A 140 9.33 5.21 7.42
C VAL A 140 8.46 6.12 8.29
N ALA A 141 8.88 7.36 8.56
CA ALA A 141 8.07 8.35 9.24
C ALA A 141 6.78 8.65 8.46
N MET A 142 6.90 8.83 7.14
CA MET A 142 5.77 9.04 6.23
C MET A 142 4.79 7.85 6.24
N ALA A 143 5.28 6.61 6.32
CA ALA A 143 4.43 5.42 6.44
C ALA A 143 3.58 5.47 7.71
N LYS A 144 4.20 5.80 8.85
CA LYS A 144 3.54 5.90 10.16
C LYS A 144 2.54 7.05 10.22
N LEU A 145 2.95 8.25 9.79
CA LEU A 145 2.10 9.44 9.82
C LEU A 145 0.86 9.28 8.94
N ASN A 146 1.02 8.84 7.69
CA ASN A 146 -0.11 8.61 6.78
C ASN A 146 -1.10 7.58 7.34
N TYR A 147 -0.62 6.55 8.05
CA TYR A 147 -1.49 5.56 8.65
C TYR A 147 -2.28 6.15 9.82
N VAL A 148 -1.61 6.87 10.73
CA VAL A 148 -2.23 7.52 11.88
C VAL A 148 -3.29 8.53 11.44
N GLU A 149 -2.98 9.36 10.44
CA GLU A 149 -3.92 10.33 9.88
C GLU A 149 -5.16 9.64 9.31
N TRP A 150 -4.98 8.59 8.51
CA TRP A 150 -6.09 7.83 7.95
C TRP A 150 -6.94 7.17 9.05
N PHE A 151 -6.29 6.54 10.02
CA PHE A 151 -6.98 5.86 11.12
C PHE A 151 -7.81 6.83 11.96
N ASN A 152 -7.27 8.01 12.26
CA ASN A 152 -7.98 9.06 12.98
C ASN A 152 -9.18 9.58 12.18
N ALA A 153 -9.01 9.80 10.87
CA ALA A 153 -10.10 10.24 9.99
C ALA A 153 -11.26 9.22 9.93
N GLN A 154 -10.95 7.91 9.95
CA GLN A 154 -11.97 6.85 10.00
C GLN A 154 -12.75 6.86 11.31
N LYS A 155 -12.06 7.04 12.46
CA LYS A 155 -12.73 7.18 13.76
C LYS A 155 -13.64 8.41 13.80
N SER A 156 -13.15 9.57 13.38
CA SER A 156 -13.95 10.81 13.33
C SER A 156 -15.19 10.65 12.44
N SER A 157 -15.04 10.01 11.27
CA SER A 157 -16.17 9.77 10.37
C SER A 157 -17.22 8.85 10.99
N SER A 158 -16.79 7.77 11.67
CA SER A 158 -17.71 6.86 12.36
C SER A 158 -18.48 7.53 13.50
N LEU A 159 -17.84 8.45 14.24
CA LEU A 159 -18.48 9.23 15.29
C LEU A 159 -19.52 10.18 14.71
N ILE A 160 -19.19 10.87 13.62
CA ILE A 160 -20.11 11.77 12.92
C ILE A 160 -21.34 11.00 12.41
N GLU A 161 -21.14 9.82 11.84
CA GLU A 161 -22.22 8.96 11.34
C GLU A 161 -23.14 8.50 12.49
N GLN A 162 -22.58 8.12 13.64
CA GLN A 162 -23.35 7.79 14.84
C GLN A 162 -24.15 8.97 15.38
N ILE A 163 -23.57 10.17 15.42
CA ILE A 163 -24.26 11.40 15.86
C ILE A 163 -25.41 11.71 14.90
N HIS A 164 -25.20 11.64 13.58
CA HIS A 164 -26.27 11.86 12.60
C HIS A 164 -27.40 10.84 12.74
N LEU A 165 -27.08 9.56 12.98
CA LEU A 165 -28.10 8.53 13.21
C LEU A 165 -28.96 8.81 14.45
N HIS A 166 -28.37 9.34 15.53
CA HIS A 166 -29.10 9.67 16.77
C HIS A 166 -29.85 11.00 16.72
N THR A 167 -29.33 12.00 16.01
CA THR A 167 -29.93 13.34 15.96
C THR A 167 -30.99 13.49 14.88
N ARG A 168 -30.97 12.66 13.83
CA ARG A 168 -31.94 12.69 12.73
C ARG A 168 -33.40 12.44 13.18
N PRO A 169 -33.72 11.47 14.06
CA PRO A 169 -35.07 11.30 14.57
C PRO A 169 -35.53 12.48 15.43
N ILE A 170 -34.65 13.00 16.27
CA ILE A 170 -34.93 14.15 17.17
C ILE A 170 -35.29 15.39 16.35
N MET A 171 -34.52 15.68 15.30
CA MET A 171 -34.79 16.82 14.40
C MET A 171 -36.13 16.66 13.65
N GLN A 172 -36.50 15.42 13.29
CA GLN A 172 -37.77 15.12 12.64
C GLN A 172 -38.97 15.24 13.59
N GLU A 173 -38.80 14.95 14.87
CA GLU A 173 -39.84 15.16 15.91
C GLU A 173 -40.04 16.64 16.20
N VAL A 174 -38.96 17.39 16.39
CA VAL A 174 -39.02 18.85 16.57
C VAL A 174 -39.73 19.52 15.40
N GLN A 175 -39.45 19.13 14.15
CA GLN A 175 -40.15 19.69 12.99
C GLN A 175 -41.65 19.37 12.91
N LYS A 176 -42.12 18.30 13.56
CA LYS A 176 -43.55 17.98 13.64
C LYS A 176 -44.28 18.76 14.73
N GLU A 177 -43.59 19.22 15.78
CA GLU A 177 -44.21 20.03 16.84
C GLU A 177 -44.50 21.48 16.41
N TYR A 178 -43.86 21.96 15.33
CA TYR A 178 -44.07 23.29 14.77
C TYR A 178 -45.00 23.33 13.54
N GLN A 179 -45.72 22.24 13.26
CA GLN A 179 -46.77 22.17 12.21
C GLN A 179 -48.12 21.85 12.84
#